data_AF-A0A1B7V4R7-F1
#
_entry.id   AF-A0A1B7V4R7-F1
#
_cell.length_a   1.000
_cell.length_b   1.000
_cell.length_c   1.000
_cell.angle_alpha   90.00
_cell.angle_beta   90.00
_cell.angle_gamma   90.00
#
_symmetry.space_group_name_H-M   'P 1'
#
loop_
_entity.id
_entity.type
_entity.pdbx_description
1 polymer ?
#
loop_
_entity_poly.entity_id
_entity_poly.type
_entity_poly.pdbx_seq_one_letter_code
_entity_poly.pdbx_strand_id
1 'polypeptide(L)'
;MDKKYFIAANMVQFYFSMGDAVLKSPIYALIAQKLAGNIADYFDINVLINYGQMCLHPSKESFTKFAISLYNECITAINKGVCDSQLLSFIISALREDLEEIESGELDENTVRGFIPPPDFNKRGEVLAMLPHVNAFTNMYARINHFADKDLELEVIHDEQAHFDEILKEGEKMLKTNELSDILIESCHPYVNYIFGERFSFKFAKSDVSSGIQIADVIAGFCTRYFNQIQVNCLDNISFHKEIVDLLKDLSNKPNSQGLNIVASQASIKRFYSL
;
A
#
# COMPACT_ATOMS: atom_id res chain seq x y z
N MET A 1 -4.28 -6.62 -4.74
CA MET A 1 -4.11 -5.32 -4.08
C MET A 1 -5.19 -4.38 -4.57
N ASP A 2 -5.83 -3.65 -3.66
CA ASP A 2 -6.73 -2.55 -4.01
C ASP A 2 -5.92 -1.28 -4.30
N LYS A 3 -6.02 -0.78 -5.54
CA LYS A 3 -5.30 0.41 -5.99
C LYS A 3 -5.74 1.68 -5.28
N LYS A 4 -7.03 1.80 -4.92
CA LYS A 4 -7.54 2.99 -4.22
C LYS A 4 -6.90 3.11 -2.85
N TYR A 5 -6.96 2.01 -2.10
CA TYR A 5 -6.32 1.93 -0.79
C TYR A 5 -4.81 2.14 -0.85
N PHE A 6 -4.14 1.60 -1.86
CA PHE A 6 -2.70 1.81 -2.03
C PHE A 6 -2.34 3.30 -2.23
N ILE A 7 -3.04 4.02 -3.10
CA ILE A 7 -2.81 5.47 -3.30
C ILE A 7 -3.13 6.23 -2.01
N ALA A 8 -4.24 5.91 -1.35
CA ALA A 8 -4.62 6.53 -0.08
C ALA A 8 -3.56 6.31 1.01
N ALA A 9 -2.97 5.11 1.09
CA ALA A 9 -1.91 4.81 2.05
C ALA A 9 -0.63 5.63 1.77
N ASN A 10 -0.25 5.82 0.50
CA ASN A 10 0.85 6.72 0.14
C ASN A 10 0.55 8.17 0.53
N MET A 11 -0.68 8.64 0.28
CA MET A 11 -1.09 9.98 0.69
C MET A 11 -0.99 10.17 2.22
N VAL A 12 -1.40 9.18 3.02
CA VAL A 12 -1.21 9.19 4.48
C VAL A 12 0.26 9.20 4.90
N GLN A 13 1.09 8.43 4.21
CA GLN A 13 2.50 8.36 4.53
C GLN A 13 3.25 9.66 4.22
N PHE A 14 3.06 10.20 3.02
CA PHE A 14 3.87 11.29 2.48
C PHE A 14 3.20 12.66 2.60
N TYR A 15 1.93 12.79 2.20
CA TYR A 15 1.26 14.09 2.29
C TYR A 15 0.95 14.46 3.75
N PHE A 16 0.37 13.53 4.50
CA PHE A 16 0.07 13.75 5.92
C PHE A 16 1.28 13.51 6.85
N SER A 17 2.48 13.26 6.29
CA SER A 17 3.73 13.04 7.02
C SER A 17 3.62 12.04 8.19
N MET A 18 2.74 11.04 8.07
CA MET A 18 2.53 10.08 9.17
C MET A 18 3.60 8.98 9.21
N GLY A 19 4.49 8.88 8.23
CA GLY A 19 5.53 7.84 8.14
C GLY A 19 6.32 7.67 9.44
N ASP A 20 6.97 8.74 9.91
CA ASP A 20 7.77 8.70 11.14
C ASP A 20 6.93 8.46 12.40
N ALA A 21 5.72 8.99 12.44
CA ALA A 21 4.81 8.81 13.57
C ALA A 21 4.39 7.35 13.70
N VAL A 22 4.10 6.68 12.59
CA VAL A 22 3.73 5.26 12.54
C VAL A 22 4.84 4.36 13.10
N LEU A 23 6.10 4.68 12.82
CA LEU A 23 7.26 3.94 13.37
C LEU A 23 7.35 4.09 14.90
N LYS A 24 7.00 5.27 15.42
CA LYS A 24 7.13 5.59 16.86
C LYS A 24 6.04 5.01 17.74
N SER A 25 4.85 4.71 17.20
CA SER A 25 3.74 4.18 18.01
C SER A 25 2.71 3.37 17.21
N PRO A 26 2.27 2.20 17.74
CA PRO A 26 1.16 1.43 17.16
C PRO A 26 -0.15 2.22 17.03
N ILE A 27 -0.37 3.24 17.87
CA ILE A 27 -1.58 4.07 17.80
C ILE A 27 -1.58 4.90 16.50
N TYR A 28 -0.44 5.45 16.09
CA TYR A 28 -0.33 6.18 14.83
C TYR A 28 -0.50 5.27 13.63
N ALA A 29 -0.05 4.01 13.71
CA ALA A 29 -0.34 2.99 12.70
C ALA A 29 -1.85 2.76 12.51
N LEU A 30 -2.61 2.68 13.62
CA LEU A 30 -4.06 2.52 13.57
C LEU A 30 -4.75 3.77 12.98
N ILE A 31 -4.31 4.97 13.35
CA ILE A 31 -4.85 6.22 12.80
C ILE A 31 -4.57 6.29 11.30
N ALA A 32 -3.34 6.01 10.88
CA ALA A 32 -2.94 6.03 9.48
C ALA A 32 -3.76 5.02 8.64
N GLN A 33 -3.92 3.79 9.14
CA GLN A 33 -4.76 2.78 8.49
C GLN A 33 -6.23 3.20 8.39
N LYS A 34 -6.79 3.78 9.47
CA LYS A 34 -8.16 4.29 9.49
C LYS A 34 -8.35 5.41 8.47
N LEU A 35 -7.41 6.36 8.41
CA LEU A 35 -7.46 7.47 7.48
C LEU A 35 -7.36 6.99 6.02
N ALA A 36 -6.38 6.14 5.71
CA ALA A 36 -6.23 5.57 4.37
C ALA A 36 -7.47 4.77 3.94
N GLY A 37 -8.07 4.00 4.86
CA GLY A 37 -9.33 3.30 4.63
C GLY A 37 -10.48 4.25 4.33
N ASN A 38 -10.64 5.31 5.14
CA ASN A 38 -11.70 6.30 4.94
C ASN A 38 -11.60 7.00 3.58
N ILE A 39 -10.39 7.40 3.18
CA ILE A 39 -10.16 8.00 1.86
C ILE A 39 -10.54 7.00 0.76
N ALA A 40 -10.05 5.76 0.85
CA ALA A 40 -10.26 4.77 -0.20
C ALA A 40 -11.73 4.34 -0.37
N ASP A 41 -12.47 4.25 0.75
CA ASP A 41 -13.84 3.75 0.77
C ASP A 41 -14.89 4.85 0.56
N TYR A 42 -14.63 6.10 0.97
CA TYR A 42 -15.67 7.14 1.02
C TYR A 42 -15.39 8.39 0.18
N PHE A 43 -14.14 8.68 -0.19
CA PHE A 43 -13.83 9.90 -0.92
C PHE A 43 -14.03 9.67 -2.42
N ASP A 44 -14.39 10.74 -3.13
CA ASP A 44 -14.45 10.70 -4.59
C ASP A 44 -13.09 10.29 -5.20
N ILE A 45 -13.15 9.45 -6.23
CA ILE A 45 -11.96 8.91 -6.90
C ILE A 45 -11.05 10.01 -7.47
N ASN A 46 -11.60 11.19 -7.76
CA ASN A 46 -10.85 12.33 -8.27
C ASN A 46 -9.78 12.81 -7.27
N VAL A 47 -9.98 12.65 -5.95
CA VAL A 47 -8.93 12.99 -4.97
C VAL A 47 -7.68 12.13 -5.20
N LEU A 48 -7.88 10.82 -5.37
CA LEU A 48 -6.79 9.87 -5.62
C LEU A 48 -6.15 10.09 -6.99
N ILE A 49 -6.94 10.41 -8.01
CA ILE A 49 -6.44 10.74 -9.34
C ILE A 49 -5.59 12.01 -9.28
N ASN A 50 -6.07 13.07 -8.61
CA ASN A 50 -5.33 14.33 -8.49
C ASN A 50 -4.00 14.13 -7.73
N TYR A 51 -4.00 13.33 -6.64
CA TYR A 51 -2.77 12.98 -5.94
C TYR A 51 -1.80 12.22 -6.85
N GLY A 52 -2.28 11.25 -7.64
CA GLY A 52 -1.47 10.54 -8.61
C GLY A 52 -0.88 11.44 -9.69
N GLN A 53 -1.64 12.40 -10.19
CA GLN A 53 -1.15 13.41 -11.15
C GLN A 53 -0.09 14.31 -10.51
N MET A 54 -0.27 14.72 -9.26
CA MET A 54 0.74 15.48 -8.51
C MET A 54 2.05 14.69 -8.36
N CYS A 55 1.97 13.37 -8.11
CA CYS A 55 3.17 12.53 -8.03
C CYS A 55 3.90 12.39 -9.37
N LEU A 56 3.18 12.37 -10.49
CA LEU A 56 3.76 12.28 -11.84
C LEU A 56 4.34 13.63 -12.32
N HIS A 57 3.63 14.72 -12.00
CA HIS A 57 3.91 16.07 -12.48
C HIS A 57 3.80 17.07 -11.31
N PRO A 58 4.77 17.07 -10.38
CA PRO A 58 4.72 17.95 -9.22
C PRO A 58 4.83 19.40 -9.65
N SER A 59 3.82 20.19 -9.29
CA SER A 59 3.77 21.63 -9.52
C SER A 59 2.82 22.27 -8.50
N LYS A 60 2.88 23.59 -8.36
CA LYS A 60 1.90 24.33 -7.54
C LYS A 60 0.47 24.07 -8.00
N GLU A 61 0.24 24.03 -9.31
CA GLU A 61 -1.08 23.78 -9.89
C GLU A 61 -1.62 22.39 -9.54
N SER A 62 -0.79 21.35 -9.69
CA SER A 62 -1.22 19.98 -9.40
C SER A 62 -1.46 19.78 -7.90
N PHE A 63 -0.67 20.42 -7.04
CA PHE A 63 -0.91 20.48 -5.60
C PHE A 63 -2.22 21.19 -5.26
N THR A 64 -2.45 22.42 -5.73
CA THR A 64 -3.67 23.18 -5.43
C THR A 64 -4.92 22.41 -5.85
N LYS A 65 -4.89 21.78 -7.03
CA LYS A 65 -5.99 20.95 -7.51
C LYS A 65 -6.25 19.76 -6.58
N PHE A 66 -5.20 19.09 -6.13
CA PHE A 66 -5.29 18.01 -5.17
C PHE A 66 -5.85 18.49 -3.82
N ALA A 67 -5.25 19.52 -3.21
CA ALA A 67 -5.62 20.05 -1.90
C ALA A 67 -7.09 20.53 -1.86
N ILE A 68 -7.54 21.27 -2.88
CA ILE A 68 -8.95 21.69 -2.98
C ILE A 68 -9.89 20.47 -3.08
N SER A 69 -9.53 19.47 -3.89
CA SER A 69 -10.36 18.26 -4.01
C SER A 69 -10.44 17.49 -2.69
N LEU A 70 -9.33 17.38 -1.96
CA LEU A 70 -9.27 16.71 -0.67
C LEU A 70 -10.09 17.48 0.39
N TYR A 71 -9.94 18.81 0.43
CA TYR A 71 -10.69 19.68 1.34
C TYR A 71 -12.21 19.53 1.18
N ASN A 72 -12.69 19.56 -0.06
CA ASN A 72 -14.12 19.40 -0.36
C ASN A 72 -14.65 18.02 0.05
N GLU A 73 -13.86 16.96 -0.16
CA GLU A 73 -14.24 15.61 0.25
C GLU A 73 -14.21 15.44 1.78
N CYS A 74 -13.29 16.09 2.49
CA CYS A 74 -13.31 16.12 3.96
C CYS A 74 -14.61 16.73 4.49
N ILE A 75 -15.03 17.89 3.96
CA ILE A 75 -16.31 18.52 4.34
C ILE A 75 -17.49 17.61 4.02
N THR A 76 -17.50 17.03 2.82
CA THR A 76 -18.57 16.12 2.37
C THR A 76 -18.67 14.90 3.28
N ALA A 77 -17.55 14.30 3.66
CA ALA A 77 -17.49 13.14 4.54
C ALA A 77 -17.96 13.46 5.98
N ILE A 78 -17.62 14.65 6.51
CA ILE A 78 -18.14 15.14 7.79
C ILE A 78 -19.66 15.29 7.72
N ASN A 79 -20.18 15.97 6.69
CA ASN A 79 -21.61 16.23 6.53
C ASN A 79 -22.43 14.94 6.38
N LYS A 80 -21.86 13.92 5.72
CA LYS A 80 -22.48 12.59 5.58
C LYS A 80 -22.34 11.73 6.85
N GLY A 81 -21.51 12.12 7.82
CA GLY A 81 -21.26 11.34 9.03
C GLY A 81 -20.58 9.99 8.79
N VAL A 82 -19.86 9.83 7.67
CA VAL A 82 -19.19 8.57 7.29
C VAL A 82 -17.79 8.43 7.87
N CYS A 83 -17.22 9.54 8.36
CA CYS A 83 -15.86 9.63 8.88
C CYS A 83 -15.83 10.35 10.24
N ASP A 84 -14.72 10.17 10.94
CA ASP A 84 -14.45 10.84 12.22
C ASP A 84 -14.28 12.35 12.02
N SER A 85 -15.22 13.14 12.55
CA SER A 85 -15.26 14.58 12.34
C SER A 85 -14.08 15.31 12.97
N GLN A 86 -13.52 14.81 14.07
CA GLN A 86 -12.38 15.45 14.72
C GLN A 86 -11.12 15.29 13.85
N LEU A 87 -10.84 14.06 13.42
CA LEU A 87 -9.71 13.77 12.53
C LEU A 87 -9.79 14.59 11.23
N LEU A 88 -10.96 14.63 10.59
CA LEU A 88 -11.12 15.38 9.34
C LEU A 88 -11.04 16.90 9.56
N SER A 89 -11.43 17.41 10.72
CA SER A 89 -11.28 18.85 11.04
C SER A 89 -9.82 19.26 11.14
N PHE A 90 -8.96 18.41 11.74
CA PHE A 90 -7.52 18.67 11.78
C PHE A 90 -6.91 18.71 10.37
N ILE A 91 -7.33 17.77 9.50
CA ILE A 91 -6.90 17.75 8.10
C ILE A 91 -7.35 19.01 7.36
N ILE A 92 -8.59 19.45 7.57
CA ILE A 92 -9.12 20.68 6.98
C ILE A 92 -8.32 21.90 7.41
N SER A 93 -7.91 21.98 8.68
CA SER A 93 -7.06 23.07 9.18
C SER A 93 -5.69 23.07 8.50
N ALA A 94 -5.00 21.93 8.44
CA ALA A 94 -3.70 21.81 7.78
C ALA A 94 -3.78 22.15 6.28
N LEU A 95 -4.82 21.68 5.59
CA LEU A 95 -5.06 22.00 4.17
C LEU A 95 -5.24 23.50 3.93
N ARG A 96 -5.84 24.23 4.87
CA ARG A 96 -6.00 25.68 4.73
C ARG A 96 -4.66 26.39 4.86
N GLU A 97 -3.84 26.00 5.83
CA GLU A 97 -2.48 26.52 6.00
C GLU A 97 -1.65 26.28 4.73
N ASP A 98 -1.65 25.05 4.19
CA ASP A 98 -0.96 24.71 2.94
C ASP A 98 -1.44 25.57 1.74
N LEU A 99 -2.75 25.81 1.64
CA LEU A 99 -3.31 26.63 0.56
C LEU A 99 -2.96 28.12 0.71
N GLU A 100 -2.97 28.64 1.94
CA GLU A 100 -2.57 30.01 2.25
C GLU A 100 -1.08 30.24 1.92
N GLU A 101 -0.21 29.29 2.25
CA GLU A 101 1.22 29.33 1.90
C GLU A 101 1.49 29.28 0.38
N ILE A 102 0.60 28.64 -0.39
CA ILE A 102 0.68 28.67 -1.86
C ILE A 102 0.28 30.03 -2.39
N GLU A 103 -0.81 30.61 -1.87
CA GLU A 103 -1.29 31.93 -2.28
C GLU A 103 -0.30 33.04 -1.91
N SER A 104 0.38 32.93 -0.77
CA SER A 104 1.44 33.86 -0.34
C SER A 104 2.72 33.71 -1.17
N GLY A 105 2.88 32.59 -1.89
CA GLY A 105 4.05 32.26 -2.70
C GLY A 105 5.21 31.66 -1.90
N GLU A 106 5.01 31.36 -0.63
CA GLU A 106 6.01 30.77 0.29
C GLU A 106 6.26 29.28 0.00
N LEU A 107 5.30 28.59 -0.59
CA LEU A 107 5.42 27.21 -1.04
C LEU A 107 6.08 27.14 -2.43
N ASP A 108 7.30 26.59 -2.53
CA ASP A 108 7.99 26.35 -3.80
C ASP A 108 7.80 24.91 -4.33
N GLU A 109 8.29 24.62 -5.54
CA GLU A 109 8.18 23.28 -6.12
C GLU A 109 8.98 22.21 -5.35
N ASN A 110 10.02 22.60 -4.60
CA ASN A 110 10.78 21.66 -3.76
C ASN A 110 9.96 21.26 -2.53
N THR A 111 9.22 22.20 -1.95
CA THR A 111 8.28 21.90 -0.86
C THR A 111 7.16 20.99 -1.35
N VAL A 112 6.61 21.21 -2.55
CA VAL A 112 5.63 20.28 -3.17
C VAL A 112 6.20 18.86 -3.29
N ARG A 113 7.48 18.71 -3.63
CA ARG A 113 8.15 17.41 -3.70
C ARG A 113 8.26 16.70 -2.34
N GLY A 114 8.23 17.44 -1.22
CA GLY A 114 8.21 16.87 0.12
C GLY A 114 6.91 16.11 0.46
N PHE A 115 5.83 16.40 -0.26
CA PHE A 115 4.50 15.81 -0.03
C PHE A 115 4.20 14.55 -0.86
N ILE A 116 5.13 14.17 -1.73
CA ILE A 116 4.99 13.00 -2.61
C ILE A 116 6.09 11.97 -2.32
N PRO A 117 5.85 10.69 -2.60
CA PRO A 117 6.90 9.68 -2.52
C PRO A 117 8.09 10.04 -3.41
N PRO A 118 9.32 9.66 -3.01
CA PRO A 118 10.48 9.70 -3.89
C PRO A 118 10.18 8.98 -5.21
N PRO A 119 10.51 9.56 -6.37
CA PRO A 119 10.24 8.93 -7.64
C PRO A 119 11.18 7.74 -7.88
N ASP A 120 10.63 6.63 -8.36
CA ASP A 120 11.40 5.56 -8.99
C ASP A 120 11.61 5.89 -10.48
N PHE A 121 12.55 5.20 -11.14
CA PHE A 121 12.83 5.40 -12.56
C PHE A 121 12.85 4.07 -13.31
N ASN A 122 12.27 4.05 -14.51
CA ASN A 122 12.38 2.89 -15.39
C ASN A 122 13.72 2.89 -16.17
N LYS A 123 13.95 1.84 -16.97
CA LYS A 123 15.17 1.70 -17.82
C LYS A 123 15.41 2.85 -18.80
N ARG A 124 14.40 3.67 -19.08
CA ARG A 124 14.46 4.85 -19.97
C ARG A 124 14.62 6.16 -19.20
N GLY A 125 14.71 6.11 -17.87
CA GLY A 125 14.76 7.29 -17.00
C GLY A 125 13.42 7.99 -16.81
N GLU A 126 12.30 7.35 -17.19
CA GLU A 126 10.97 7.91 -16.98
C GLU A 126 10.54 7.69 -15.52
N VAL A 127 9.86 8.69 -14.94
CA VAL A 127 9.37 8.64 -13.55
C VAL A 127 8.28 7.58 -13.40
N LEU A 128 8.49 6.70 -12.43
CA LEU A 128 7.51 5.74 -11.94
C LEU A 128 7.04 6.23 -10.56
N ALA A 129 5.86 6.85 -10.53
CA ALA A 129 5.27 7.33 -9.29
C ALA A 129 4.54 6.18 -8.55
N MET A 130 4.78 6.07 -7.23
CA MET A 130 4.09 5.14 -6.33
C MET A 130 4.13 3.68 -6.81
N LEU A 131 5.30 3.03 -6.82
CA LEU A 131 5.37 1.60 -7.14
C LEU A 131 4.79 0.75 -6.01
N PRO A 132 3.65 0.05 -6.24
CA PRO A 132 3.04 -0.78 -5.20
C PRO A 132 3.85 -2.00 -4.83
N HIS A 133 4.70 -2.46 -5.74
CA HIS A 133 5.34 -3.75 -5.65
C HIS A 133 6.49 -3.77 -4.66
N VAL A 134 7.23 -2.66 -4.48
CA VAL A 134 8.43 -2.63 -3.63
C VAL A 134 8.07 -2.77 -2.16
N ASN A 135 7.20 -1.90 -1.62
CA ASN A 135 6.79 -1.97 -0.21
C ASN A 135 6.03 -3.26 0.12
N ALA A 136 5.19 -3.75 -0.81
CA ALA A 136 4.50 -5.02 -0.63
C ALA A 136 5.48 -6.20 -0.62
N PHE A 137 6.47 -6.18 -1.51
CA PHE A 137 7.53 -7.18 -1.60
C PHE A 137 8.38 -7.18 -0.34
N THR A 138 8.95 -6.05 0.06
CA THR A 138 9.87 -5.97 1.21
C THR A 138 9.19 -6.37 2.52
N ASN A 139 7.94 -5.96 2.74
CA ASN A 139 7.15 -6.39 3.89
C ASN A 139 6.84 -7.89 3.87
N MET A 140 6.50 -8.44 2.70
CA MET A 140 6.27 -9.89 2.56
C MET A 140 7.57 -10.67 2.84
N TYR A 141 8.69 -10.19 2.32
CA TYR A 141 10.01 -10.77 2.52
C TYR A 141 10.39 -10.79 4.01
N ALA A 142 10.17 -9.68 4.72
CA ALA A 142 10.44 -9.57 6.15
C ALA A 142 9.53 -10.46 7.00
N ARG A 143 8.27 -10.67 6.58
CA ARG A 143 7.36 -11.64 7.22
C ARG A 143 7.83 -13.06 7.01
N ILE A 144 8.20 -13.44 5.79
CA ILE A 144 8.76 -14.77 5.51
C ILE A 144 9.98 -14.99 6.40
N ASN A 145 10.86 -14.00 6.52
CA ASN A 145 12.02 -14.06 7.39
C ASN A 145 11.70 -14.21 8.88
N HIS A 146 10.61 -13.60 9.34
CA HIS A 146 10.18 -13.74 10.73
C HIS A 146 9.67 -15.15 11.06
N PHE A 147 8.88 -15.76 10.17
CA PHE A 147 8.19 -17.04 10.45
C PHE A 147 8.91 -18.29 9.95
N ALA A 148 9.85 -18.14 9.02
CA ALA A 148 10.59 -19.28 8.51
C ALA A 148 11.59 -19.82 9.53
N ASP A 149 11.63 -21.14 9.65
CA ASP A 149 12.58 -21.86 10.49
C ASP A 149 14.03 -21.41 10.17
N LYS A 150 14.80 -21.12 11.22
CA LYS A 150 16.15 -20.53 11.12
C LYS A 150 17.13 -21.43 10.39
N ASP A 151 16.88 -22.73 10.40
CA ASP A 151 17.77 -23.73 9.79
C ASP A 151 17.41 -24.04 8.32
N LEU A 152 16.38 -23.39 7.76
CA LEU A 152 15.97 -23.58 6.36
C LEU A 152 16.56 -22.49 5.45
N GLU A 153 17.12 -22.96 4.33
CA GLU A 153 17.37 -22.15 3.15
C GLU A 153 16.04 -21.82 2.46
N LEU A 154 15.85 -20.56 2.08
CA LEU A 154 14.58 -20.04 1.58
C LEU A 154 14.78 -19.48 0.17
N GLU A 155 14.06 -20.07 -0.78
CA GLU A 155 14.01 -19.57 -2.16
C GLU A 155 12.66 -18.90 -2.41
N VAL A 156 12.70 -17.62 -2.76
CA VAL A 156 11.54 -16.87 -3.21
C VAL A 156 11.58 -16.79 -4.73
N ILE A 157 10.54 -17.37 -5.35
CA ILE A 157 10.37 -17.39 -6.79
C ILE A 157 9.28 -16.39 -7.15
N HIS A 158 9.61 -15.42 -7.99
CA HIS A 158 8.67 -14.42 -8.49
C HIS A 158 8.44 -14.57 -9.99
N ASP A 159 7.24 -14.27 -10.46
CA ASP A 159 6.96 -14.23 -11.90
C ASP A 159 7.75 -13.11 -12.58
N GLU A 160 8.21 -13.34 -13.81
CA GLU A 160 8.95 -12.34 -14.58
C GLU A 160 8.08 -11.11 -14.83
N GLN A 161 8.56 -9.93 -14.42
CA GLN A 161 7.94 -8.64 -14.71
C GLN A 161 8.88 -7.79 -15.55
N ALA A 162 8.63 -7.75 -16.85
CA ALA A 162 9.48 -7.08 -17.85
C ALA A 162 9.87 -5.62 -17.51
N HIS A 163 9.13 -4.94 -16.63
CA HIS A 163 9.36 -3.55 -16.25
C HIS A 163 9.87 -3.33 -14.81
N PHE A 164 9.85 -4.33 -13.92
CA PHE A 164 10.09 -4.12 -12.48
C PHE A 164 11.12 -5.08 -11.86
N ASP A 165 11.64 -6.05 -12.61
CA ASP A 165 12.57 -7.05 -12.07
C ASP A 165 13.82 -6.44 -11.41
N GLU A 166 14.36 -5.37 -11.99
CA GLU A 166 15.56 -4.69 -11.46
C GLU A 166 15.25 -3.95 -10.16
N ILE A 167 14.08 -3.34 -10.04
CA ILE A 167 13.65 -2.62 -8.83
C ILE A 167 13.42 -3.60 -7.68
N LEU A 168 12.82 -4.76 -7.96
CA LEU A 168 12.65 -5.80 -6.95
C LEU A 168 14.00 -6.43 -6.52
N LYS A 169 14.95 -6.60 -7.46
CA LYS A 169 16.32 -7.03 -7.14
C LYS A 169 17.06 -6.00 -6.28
N GLU A 170 16.87 -4.72 -6.55
CA GLU A 170 17.45 -3.66 -5.73
C GLU A 170 16.85 -3.69 -4.32
N GLY A 171 15.53 -3.82 -4.19
CA GLY A 171 14.86 -4.01 -2.90
C GLY A 171 15.38 -5.25 -2.15
N GLU A 172 15.57 -6.38 -2.83
CA GLU A 172 16.16 -7.59 -2.23
C GLU A 172 17.60 -7.33 -1.74
N LYS A 173 18.42 -6.68 -2.56
CA LYS A 173 19.80 -6.34 -2.21
C LYS A 173 19.85 -5.45 -0.96
N MET A 174 19.01 -4.42 -0.90
CA MET A 174 18.93 -3.53 0.27
C MET A 174 18.51 -4.26 1.54
N LEU A 175 17.61 -5.24 1.45
CA LEU A 175 17.24 -6.07 2.59
C LEU A 175 18.41 -6.96 3.04
N LYS A 176 19.14 -7.56 2.10
CA LYS A 176 20.29 -8.44 2.40
C LYS A 176 21.49 -7.71 2.98
N THR A 177 21.72 -6.45 2.59
CA THR A 177 22.81 -5.64 3.16
C THR A 177 22.50 -5.15 4.57
N ASN A 178 21.24 -5.26 5.02
CA ASN A 178 20.76 -4.74 6.30
C ASN A 178 21.02 -3.24 6.51
N GLU A 179 21.27 -2.47 5.45
CA GLU A 179 21.60 -1.03 5.52
C GLU A 179 20.49 -0.19 6.16
N LEU A 180 19.24 -0.62 6.02
CA LEU A 180 18.07 0.05 6.62
C LEU A 180 17.54 -0.68 7.86
N SER A 181 18.21 -1.74 8.32
CA SER A 181 17.69 -2.60 9.39
C SER A 181 17.46 -1.82 10.69
N ASP A 182 18.37 -0.92 11.07
CA ASP A 182 18.22 -0.11 12.29
C ASP A 182 16.95 0.77 12.27
N ILE A 183 16.68 1.44 11.15
CA ILE A 183 15.48 2.27 10.94
C ILE A 183 14.21 1.39 10.94
N LEU A 184 14.31 0.21 10.35
CA LEU A 184 13.18 -0.71 10.20
C LEU A 184 12.90 -1.53 11.48
N ILE A 185 13.88 -1.76 12.34
CA ILE A 185 13.71 -2.40 13.66
C ILE A 185 12.89 -1.49 14.59
N GLU A 186 13.11 -0.18 14.52
CA GLU A 186 12.34 0.80 15.27
C GLU A 186 10.84 0.78 14.90
N SER A 187 10.47 0.29 13.72
CA SER A 187 9.07 0.17 13.25
C SER A 187 8.17 -0.74 14.11
N CYS A 188 8.73 -1.50 15.06
CA CYS A 188 8.01 -2.25 16.10
C CYS A 188 6.86 -3.15 15.61
N HIS A 189 6.88 -3.63 14.36
CA HIS A 189 5.82 -4.51 13.88
C HIS A 189 6.08 -5.96 14.36
N PRO A 190 5.18 -6.58 15.15
CA PRO A 190 5.48 -7.81 15.91
C PRO A 190 5.68 -9.07 15.05
N TYR A 191 5.44 -8.97 13.74
CA TYR A 191 5.38 -10.10 12.81
C TYR A 191 6.29 -9.92 11.59
N VAL A 192 7.29 -9.03 11.67
CA VAL A 192 8.28 -8.82 10.61
C VAL A 192 9.69 -8.94 11.19
N ASN A 193 10.63 -9.34 10.35
CA ASN A 193 12.05 -9.34 10.68
C ASN A 193 12.83 -8.79 9.49
N TYR A 194 13.37 -7.57 9.63
CA TYR A 194 14.18 -6.92 8.60
C TYR A 194 15.68 -7.21 8.73
N ILE A 195 16.09 -8.09 9.65
CA ILE A 195 17.46 -8.54 9.77
C ILE A 195 17.61 -9.83 8.95
N PHE A 196 18.20 -9.71 7.77
CA PHE A 196 18.42 -10.82 6.85
C PHE A 196 19.83 -11.40 7.00
N GLY A 197 19.92 -12.73 6.96
CA GLY A 197 21.18 -13.46 6.82
C GLY A 197 21.31 -14.08 5.42
N GLU A 198 22.38 -14.84 5.19
CA GLU A 198 22.69 -15.43 3.87
C GLU A 198 21.72 -16.55 3.40
N ARG A 199 20.72 -16.93 4.21
CA ARG A 199 19.80 -18.06 3.94
C ARG A 199 18.70 -17.80 2.88
N PHE A 200 18.73 -16.65 2.20
CA PHE A 200 17.67 -16.25 1.26
C PHE A 200 18.20 -16.17 -0.16
N SER A 201 17.49 -16.78 -1.11
CA SER A 201 17.66 -16.57 -2.53
C SER A 201 16.38 -16.04 -3.17
N PHE A 202 16.54 -15.14 -4.13
CA PHE A 202 15.45 -14.59 -4.93
C PHE A 202 15.74 -14.84 -6.40
N LYS A 203 14.75 -15.33 -7.14
CA LYS A 203 14.86 -15.48 -8.59
C LYS A 203 13.54 -15.19 -9.27
N PHE A 204 13.67 -14.78 -10.52
CA PHE A 204 12.55 -14.75 -11.44
C PHE A 204 12.42 -16.08 -12.17
N ALA A 205 11.20 -16.50 -12.41
CA ALA A 205 10.89 -17.63 -13.26
C ALA A 205 9.63 -17.32 -14.08
N LYS A 206 9.52 -17.93 -15.25
CA LYS A 206 8.31 -17.83 -16.05
C LYS A 206 7.22 -18.74 -15.50
N SER A 207 5.98 -18.29 -15.59
CA SER A 207 4.81 -19.07 -15.19
C SER A 207 4.69 -20.41 -15.93
N ASP A 208 5.11 -20.52 -17.19
CA ASP A 208 5.03 -21.76 -17.97
C ASP A 208 5.92 -22.92 -17.45
N VAL A 209 6.95 -22.60 -16.67
CA VAL A 209 7.90 -23.57 -16.10
C VAL A 209 7.84 -23.69 -14.58
N SER A 210 6.98 -22.92 -13.90
CA SER A 210 6.85 -22.93 -12.44
C SER A 210 5.41 -23.20 -11.99
N SER A 211 5.16 -24.42 -11.51
CA SER A 211 3.85 -24.80 -10.96
C SER A 211 3.44 -23.93 -9.77
N GLY A 212 4.41 -23.49 -8.96
CA GLY A 212 4.17 -22.57 -7.85
C GLY A 212 3.63 -21.22 -8.33
N ILE A 213 4.20 -20.65 -9.39
CA ILE A 213 3.70 -19.40 -10.00
C ILE A 213 2.30 -19.62 -10.59
N GLN A 214 2.09 -20.71 -11.33
CA GLN A 214 0.77 -21.01 -11.90
C GLN A 214 -0.33 -21.10 -10.84
N ILE A 215 -0.04 -21.76 -9.71
CA ILE A 215 -0.97 -21.85 -8.58
C ILE A 215 -1.23 -20.45 -7.99
N ALA A 216 -0.17 -19.65 -7.81
CA ALA A 216 -0.29 -18.28 -7.31
C ALA A 216 -1.15 -17.41 -8.23
N ASP A 217 -0.98 -17.52 -9.55
CA ASP A 217 -1.75 -16.77 -10.55
C ASP A 217 -3.23 -17.13 -10.54
N VAL A 218 -3.56 -18.42 -10.41
CA VAL A 218 -4.94 -18.87 -10.30
C VAL A 218 -5.60 -18.28 -9.04
N ILE A 219 -4.91 -18.36 -7.90
CA ILE A 219 -5.41 -17.83 -6.63
C ILE A 219 -5.54 -16.30 -6.68
N ALA A 220 -4.51 -15.59 -7.17
CA ALA A 220 -4.49 -14.14 -7.28
C ALA A 220 -5.57 -13.63 -8.27
N GLY A 221 -5.74 -14.34 -9.39
CA GLY A 221 -6.76 -14.06 -10.39
C GLY A 221 -8.17 -14.24 -9.83
N PHE A 222 -8.42 -15.33 -9.09
CA PHE A 222 -9.68 -15.53 -8.37
C PHE A 222 -9.92 -14.40 -7.37
N CYS A 223 -8.96 -14.15 -6.47
CA CYS A 223 -9.11 -13.14 -5.42
C CYS A 223 -9.38 -11.76 -6.02
N THR A 224 -8.72 -11.39 -7.11
CA THR A 224 -8.91 -10.09 -7.77
C THR A 224 -10.29 -9.97 -8.40
N ARG A 225 -10.77 -10.99 -9.11
CA ARG A 225 -12.12 -11.00 -9.70
C ARG A 225 -13.19 -10.93 -8.63
N TYR A 226 -13.06 -11.76 -7.59
CA TYR A 226 -14.00 -11.76 -6.48
C TYR A 226 -14.00 -10.42 -5.73
N PHE A 227 -12.83 -9.86 -5.44
CA PHE A 227 -12.72 -8.55 -4.81
C PHE A 227 -13.38 -7.45 -5.65
N ASN A 228 -13.18 -7.44 -6.97
CA ASN A 228 -13.82 -6.47 -7.86
C ASN A 228 -15.35 -6.60 -7.87
N GLN A 229 -15.88 -7.83 -7.87
CA GLN A 229 -17.33 -8.08 -7.78
C GLN A 229 -17.94 -7.54 -6.48
N ILE A 230 -17.25 -7.72 -5.35
CA ILE A 230 -17.64 -7.13 -4.06
C ILE A 230 -17.70 -5.61 -4.16
N GLN A 231 -16.70 -4.96 -4.76
CA GLN A 231 -16.61 -3.51 -4.85
C GLN A 231 -17.76 -2.89 -5.68
N VAL A 232 -18.22 -3.59 -6.72
CA VAL A 232 -19.33 -3.12 -7.56
C VAL A 232 -20.70 -3.64 -7.10
N ASN A 233 -20.77 -4.32 -5.94
CA ASN A 233 -21.97 -5.02 -5.45
C ASN A 233 -22.61 -5.96 -6.49
N CYS A 234 -21.80 -6.54 -7.38
CA CYS A 234 -22.24 -7.43 -8.45
C CYS A 234 -21.68 -8.83 -8.20
N LEU A 235 -22.30 -9.57 -7.28
CA LEU A 235 -21.89 -10.92 -6.93
C LEU A 235 -22.77 -11.94 -7.65
N ASP A 236 -22.29 -12.38 -8.81
CA ASP A 236 -22.84 -13.57 -9.46
C ASP A 236 -22.31 -14.83 -8.77
N ASN A 237 -23.16 -15.85 -8.59
CA ASN A 237 -22.77 -17.14 -7.99
C ASN A 237 -22.05 -17.01 -6.62
N ILE A 238 -22.64 -16.27 -5.67
CA ILE A 238 -22.11 -16.04 -4.31
C ILE A 238 -21.69 -17.35 -3.63
N SER A 239 -22.48 -18.43 -3.77
CA SER A 239 -22.22 -19.70 -3.09
C SER A 239 -20.88 -20.34 -3.49
N PHE A 240 -20.54 -20.33 -4.78
CA PHE A 240 -19.27 -20.89 -5.27
C PHE A 240 -18.07 -20.07 -4.81
N HIS A 241 -18.18 -18.73 -4.87
CA HIS A 241 -17.12 -17.86 -4.39
C HIS A 241 -16.90 -18.01 -2.88
N LYS A 242 -17.98 -18.13 -2.11
CA LYS A 242 -17.95 -18.34 -0.66
C LYS A 242 -17.20 -19.62 -0.29
N GLU A 243 -17.50 -20.74 -0.94
CA GLU A 243 -16.80 -22.02 -0.69
C GLU A 243 -15.29 -21.90 -0.88
N ILE A 244 -14.84 -21.23 -1.94
CA ILE A 244 -13.41 -21.00 -2.19
C ILE A 244 -12.79 -20.07 -1.13
N VAL A 245 -13.49 -19.00 -0.76
CA VAL A 245 -13.01 -18.05 0.26
C VAL A 245 -12.90 -18.71 1.63
N ASP A 246 -13.87 -19.54 2.00
CA ASP A 246 -13.84 -20.32 3.25
C ASP A 246 -12.66 -21.29 3.24
N LEU A 247 -12.40 -21.99 2.13
CA LEU A 247 -11.22 -22.83 1.98
C LEU A 247 -9.91 -22.04 2.14
N LEU A 248 -9.80 -20.87 1.51
CA LEU A 248 -8.62 -20.01 1.61
C LEU A 248 -8.42 -19.49 3.05
N LYS A 249 -9.51 -19.25 3.76
CA LYS A 249 -9.51 -18.84 5.17
C LYS A 249 -9.06 -19.98 6.08
N ASP A 250 -9.51 -21.20 5.83
CA ASP A 250 -9.12 -22.38 6.58
C ASP A 250 -7.64 -22.74 6.38
N LEU A 251 -7.11 -22.47 5.18
CA LEU A 251 -5.68 -22.60 4.87
C LEU A 251 -4.83 -21.47 5.49
N SER A 252 -5.45 -20.40 5.99
CA SER A 252 -4.72 -19.27 6.57
C SER A 252 -4.42 -19.50 8.04
N ASN A 253 -3.14 -19.59 8.40
CA ASN A 253 -2.67 -19.72 9.76
C ASN A 253 -1.98 -18.42 10.21
N LYS A 254 -2.75 -17.52 10.84
CA LYS A 254 -2.27 -16.21 11.31
C LYS A 254 -1.03 -16.29 12.22
N PRO A 255 -0.98 -17.19 13.24
CA PRO A 255 0.23 -17.42 14.04
C PRO A 255 1.51 -17.70 13.25
N ASN A 256 1.42 -18.24 12.04
CA ASN A 256 2.57 -18.61 11.22
C ASN A 256 2.69 -17.77 9.94
N SER A 257 1.93 -16.67 9.82
CA SER A 257 1.79 -15.86 8.59
C SER A 257 1.49 -16.63 7.31
N GLN A 258 0.80 -17.78 7.42
CA GLN A 258 0.33 -18.50 6.24
C GLN A 258 -1.01 -17.93 5.79
N GLY A 259 -1.22 -17.78 4.48
CA GLY A 259 -2.47 -17.33 3.89
C GLY A 259 -2.30 -16.22 2.87
N LEU A 260 -3.38 -15.48 2.62
CA LEU A 260 -3.42 -14.42 1.62
C LEU A 260 -2.97 -13.06 2.17
N ASN A 261 -2.04 -12.41 1.48
CA ASN A 261 -1.69 -11.01 1.76
C ASN A 261 -2.59 -10.06 0.95
N ILE A 262 -3.73 -9.67 1.52
CA ILE A 262 -4.67 -8.74 0.89
C ILE A 262 -4.34 -7.31 1.34
N VAL A 263 -3.82 -6.50 0.41
CA VAL A 263 -3.59 -5.06 0.64
C VAL A 263 -4.85 -4.29 0.24
N ALA A 264 -5.68 -3.94 1.22
CA ALA A 264 -6.93 -3.20 1.06
C ALA A 264 -7.37 -2.57 2.40
N SER A 265 -8.44 -1.75 2.37
CA SER A 265 -9.03 -1.20 3.59
C SER A 265 -9.60 -2.30 4.49
N GLN A 266 -9.66 -2.05 5.81
CA GLN A 266 -10.24 -3.01 6.76
C GLN A 266 -11.71 -3.34 6.43
N ALA A 267 -12.48 -2.35 5.97
CA ALA A 267 -13.86 -2.57 5.53
C ALA A 267 -13.92 -3.50 4.32
N SER A 268 -13.04 -3.29 3.33
CA SER A 268 -12.95 -4.16 2.15
C SER A 268 -12.50 -5.58 2.49
N ILE A 269 -11.49 -5.73 3.36
CA ILE A 269 -11.04 -7.05 3.84
C ILE A 269 -12.17 -7.76 4.59
N LYS A 270 -12.90 -7.05 5.45
CA LYS A 270 -14.06 -7.63 6.16
C LYS A 270 -15.11 -8.13 5.17
N ARG A 271 -15.46 -7.32 4.16
CA ARG A 271 -16.40 -7.72 3.10
C ARG A 271 -15.92 -8.96 2.35
N PHE A 272 -14.63 -9.03 2.01
CA PHE A 272 -14.01 -10.18 1.34
C PHE A 272 -14.24 -11.49 2.08
N TYR A 273 -14.12 -11.50 3.41
CA TYR A 273 -14.27 -12.72 4.22
C TYR A 273 -15.66 -12.95 4.81
N SER A 274 -16.64 -12.05 4.57
CA SER A 274 -17.97 -12.12 5.21
C SER A 274 -19.11 -12.59 4.31
N LEU A 275 -18.96 -12.43 3.00
CA LEU A 275 -19.96 -12.78 2.00
C LEU A 275 -19.75 -14.24 1.57
#